data_AF-A0A392TIB1-F1
#
_entry.id   AF-A0A392TIB1-F1
#
_cell.length_a   1.000
_cell.length_b   1.000
_cell.length_c   1.000
_cell.angle_alpha   90.00
_cell.angle_beta   90.00
_cell.angle_gamma   90.00
#
_symmetry.space_group_name_H-M   'P 1'
#
loop_
_entity.id
_entity.type
_entity.pdbx_description
1 polymer ?
#
loop_
_entity_poly.entity_id
_entity_poly.type
_entity_poly.pdbx_seq_one_letter_code
_entity_poly.pdbx_strand_id
1 'polypeptide(L)' 'GGYNPEGAIKWIDEVEIIFEAMGCTEESKTTLGTYVLREEANVWWRNVKLRIGADGIAIV' A
#
# COMPACT_ATOMS: atom_id res chain seq x y z
N GLY A 1 -4.37 -2.80 -14.06
CA GLY A 1 -3.92 -3.87 -13.15
C GLY A 1 -5.11 -4.75 -12.86
N GLY A 2 -5.03 -6.04 -13.17
CA GLY A 2 -6.09 -6.98 -12.83
C GLY A 2 -6.09 -7.26 -11.33
N TYR A 3 -7.28 -7.39 -10.73
CA TYR A 3 -7.45 -7.83 -9.36
C TYR A 3 -6.84 -9.23 -9.19
N ASN A 4 -5.77 -9.35 -8.42
CA ASN A 4 -5.09 -10.62 -8.11
C ASN A 4 -4.87 -10.74 -6.60
N PRO A 5 -5.87 -11.24 -5.85
CA PRO A 5 -5.79 -11.34 -4.40
C PRO A 5 -4.73 -12.36 -3.95
N GLU A 6 -4.55 -13.46 -4.68
CA GLU A 6 -3.56 -14.50 -4.36
C GLU A 6 -2.13 -13.97 -4.48
N GLY A 7 -1.85 -13.18 -5.52
CA GLY A 7 -0.55 -12.53 -5.67
C GLY A 7 -0.26 -11.51 -4.57
N ALA A 8 -1.29 -10.78 -4.12
CA ALA A 8 -1.16 -9.84 -3.01
C ALA A 8 -0.88 -10.57 -1.68
N ILE A 9 -1.59 -11.66 -1.40
CA ILE A 9 -1.36 -12.49 -0.21
C ILE A 9 0.07 -13.03 -0.21
N LYS A 10 0.52 -13.61 -1.33
CA LYS A 10 1.88 -14.13 -1.44
C LYS A 10 2.94 -13.04 -1.22
N TRP A 11 2.71 -11.84 -1.73
CA TRP A 11 3.63 -10.72 -1.52
C TRP A 11 3.71 -10.31 -0.05
N ILE A 12 2.58 -10.29 0.67
CA ILE A 12 2.56 -10.00 2.12
C ILE A 12 3.39 -11.05 2.88
N ASP A 13 3.18 -12.34 2.60
CA ASP A 13 3.92 -13.43 3.25
C ASP A 13 5.44 -13.29 3.05
N GLU A 14 5.89 -12.98 1.81
CA GLU A 14 7.31 -12.78 1.51
C GLU A 14 7.90 -11.58 2.28
N VAL A 15 7.13 -10.50 2.44
CA VAL A 15 7.55 -9.31 3.20
C VAL A 15 7.62 -9.61 4.71
N GLU A 16 6.69 -10.38 5.25
CA GLU A 16 6.71 -10.80 6.66
C GLU A 16 7.94 -11.67 6.98
N ILE A 17 8.28 -12.61 6.10
CA ILE A 17 9.49 -13.45 6.22
C ILE A 17 10.76 -12.57 6.29
N ILE A 18 10.84 -11.53 5.47
CA ILE A 18 11.98 -10.61 5.46
C ILE A 18 12.07 -9.86 6.80
N PHE A 19 10.95 -9.39 7.34
CA PHE A 19 10.95 -8.71 8.63
C PHE A 19 11.36 -9.63 9.78
N GLU A 20 10.91 -10.88 9.78
CA GLU A 20 11.32 -11.88 10.75
C GLU A 20 12.81 -12.19 10.65
N ALA A 21 13.32 -12.41 9.44
CA ALA A 21 14.74 -12.68 9.19
C ALA A 21 15.65 -11.52 9.62
N MET A 22 15.19 -10.26 9.48
CA MET A 22 15.90 -9.08 9.95
C MET A 22 15.74 -8.82 11.46
N GLY A 23 14.88 -9.56 12.16
CA GLY A 23 14.58 -9.33 13.57
C GLY A 23 13.89 -8.00 13.83
N CYS A 24 13.10 -7.51 12.88
CA CYS A 24 12.39 -6.24 13.02
C CYS A 24 11.36 -6.31 14.15
N THR A 25 11.36 -5.30 15.00
CA THR A 25 10.26 -5.07 15.95
C THR A 25 8.97 -4.70 15.22
N GLU A 26 7.81 -4.94 15.81
CA GLU A 26 6.51 -4.54 15.23
C GLU A 26 6.45 -3.05 14.87
N GLU A 27 7.08 -2.20 15.69
CA GLU A 27 7.22 -0.77 15.42
C GLU A 27 8.06 -0.47 14.17
N SER A 28 9.15 -1.24 13.97
CA SER A 28 10.00 -1.14 12.77
C SER A 28 9.27 -1.65 11.52
N LYS A 29 8.52 -2.75 11.62
CA LYS A 29 7.68 -3.29 10.54
C LYS A 29 6.63 -2.27 10.10
N THR A 30 5.92 -1.68 11.07
CA THR A 30 4.92 -0.64 10.81
C THR A 30 5.53 0.57 10.14
N THR A 31 6.68 1.04 10.62
CA THR A 31 7.40 2.19 10.05
C THR A 31 7.84 1.91 8.61
N LEU A 32 8.45 0.75 8.34
CA LEU A 32 8.93 0.40 7.01
C LEU A 32 7.79 0.18 6.03
N GLY A 33 6.74 -0.55 6.43
CA GLY A 33 5.54 -0.78 5.62
C GLY A 33 4.86 0.54 5.23
N THR A 34 4.75 1.47 6.18
CA THR A 34 4.19 2.82 5.91
C THR A 34 5.05 3.59 4.91
N TYR A 35 6.38 3.49 5.01
CA TYR A 35 7.30 4.13 4.07
C TYR A 35 7.18 3.57 2.65
N VAL A 36 7.14 2.24 2.51
CA VAL A 36 7.01 1.54 1.22
C VAL A 36 5.71 1.94 0.53
N LEU A 37 4.61 2.04 1.27
CA LEU A 37 3.29 2.36 0.72
C LEU A 37 3.03 3.86 0.53
N ARG A 38 3.88 4.74 1.08
CA ARG A 38 3.65 6.20 1.07
C ARG A 38 3.55 6.78 -0.34
N GLU A 39 4.44 6.36 -1.25
CA GLU A 39 4.44 6.82 -2.64
C GLU A 39 3.14 6.43 -3.36
N GLU A 40 2.77 5.14 -3.29
CA GLU A 40 1.55 4.61 -3.89
C GLU A 40 0.29 5.26 -3.31
N ALA A 41 0.24 5.47 -1.99
CA ALA A 41 -0.85 6.17 -1.33
C ALA A 41 -0.96 7.63 -1.80
N ASN A 42 0.17 8.32 -1.97
CA ASN A 42 0.19 9.69 -2.50
C ASN A 42 -0.28 9.77 -3.96
N VAL A 43 0.14 8.83 -4.80
CA VAL A 43 -0.29 8.72 -6.20
C VAL A 43 -1.79 8.45 -6.28
N TRP A 44 -2.28 7.47 -5.50
CA TRP A 44 -3.71 7.19 -5.39
C TRP A 44 -4.49 8.42 -4.95
N TRP A 45 -4.05 9.12 -3.90
CA TRP A 45 -4.73 10.29 -3.37
C TRP A 45 -4.73 11.47 -4.36
N ARG A 46 -3.65 11.67 -5.10
CA ARG A 46 -3.59 12.68 -6.17
C ARG A 46 -4.58 12.36 -7.28
N ASN A 47 -4.70 11.10 -7.68
CA ASN A 47 -5.67 10.66 -8.68
C ASN A 47 -7.12 10.81 -8.19
N VAL A 48 -7.39 10.50 -6.92
CA VAL A 48 -8.70 10.73 -6.30
C VAL A 48 -9.05 12.22 -6.31
N LYS A 49 -8.12 13.10 -5.91
CA LYS A 49 -8.34 14.56 -5.94
C LYS A 49 -8.63 15.08 -7.35
N LEU A 50 -7.91 14.59 -8.35
CA LEU A 50 -8.15 14.97 -9.75
C LEU A 50 -9.54 14.56 -10.21
N ARG A 51 -10.00 13.36 -9.83
CA ARG A 51 -11.34 12.89 -10.18
C ARG A 51 -12.44 13.66 -9.44
N ILE A 52 -12.24 13.99 -8.15
CA ILE A 52 -13.16 14.84 -7.38
C ILE A 52 -13.22 16.28 -7.92
N GLY A 53 -12.11 16.81 -8.44
CA GLY A 53 -12.06 18.16 -9.01
C GLY A 53 -12.59 18.26 -10.45
N ALA A 54 -12.57 17.15 -11.20
CA ALA A 54 -13.07 17.08 -12.58
C ALA A 54 -14.56 16.72 -12.65
N ASP A 55 -15.03 15.83 -11.77
CA ASP A 55 -16.43 15.45 -11.64
C ASP A 55 -16.87 15.76 -10.22
N GLY A 56 -17.80 16.69 -10.03
CA GLY A 56 -18.37 17.02 -8.71
C GLY A 56 -19.19 15.90 -8.05
N ILE A 57 -18.85 14.63 -8.28
CA ILE A 57 -19.48 13.44 -7.70
C ILE A 57 -18.40 12.44 -7.31
N ALA A 58 -18.44 12.04 -6.04
CA ALA A 58 -17.57 11.06 -5.42
C ALA A 58 -17.60 9.70 -6.14
N ILE A 59 -16.44 9.06 -6.22
CA ILE A 59 -16.35 7.65 -6.63
C ILE A 59 -16.64 6.82 -5.38
N VAL A 60 -17.80 6.15 -5.38
CA VAL A 60 -18.18 5.08 -4.44
C VAL A 60 -17.49 3.77 -4.79
#